data_AF-X1RG88-F1
#
_entry.id   AF-X1RG88-F1
#
_cell.length_a   1.000
_cell.length_b   1.000
_cell.length_c   1.000
_cell.angle_alpha   90.00
_cell.angle_beta   90.00
_cell.angle_gamma   90.00
#
_symmetry.space_group_name_H-M   'P 1'
#
loop_
_entity.id
_entity.type
_entity.pdbx_description
1 polymer ?
#
loop_
_entity_poly.entity_id
_entity_poly.type
_entity_poly.pdbx_seq_one_letter_code
_entity_poly.pdbx_strand_id
1 'polypeptide(L)'
;YFHRAQRCYSCIYAEEGTRYTVETYFADELASGKVTFEAFDVEDKENATIVNKYGAFTSSLFINTIRDGTDHIEEVTDIWFVLGKDEAFMEIVKSKIERSLKGEG
;
A
#
# COMPACT_ATOMS: atom_id res chain seq x y z
N TYR A 1 -0.41 -1.39 -3.77
CA TYR A 1 -0.73 -0.07 -4.33
C TYR A 1 -1.49 -0.27 -5.63
N PHE A 2 -2.62 0.40 -5.81
CA PHE A 2 -3.33 0.38 -7.09
C PHE A 2 -3.08 1.68 -7.82
N HIS A 3 -2.93 1.62 -9.14
CA HIS A 3 -2.75 2.80 -10.00
C HIS A 3 -3.57 2.65 -11.27
N ARG A 4 -3.84 3.77 -11.93
CA ARG A 4 -4.31 3.79 -13.32
C ARG A 4 -3.14 3.70 -14.30
N ALA A 5 -3.39 3.33 -15.54
CA ALA A 5 -2.40 3.31 -16.61
C ALA A 5 -1.82 4.71 -16.85
N GLN A 6 -2.69 5.72 -16.83
CA GLN A 6 -2.30 7.13 -16.83
C GLN A 6 -1.87 7.55 -15.42
N ARG A 7 -0.57 7.72 -15.22
CA ARG A 7 0.01 8.03 -13.90
C ARG A 7 0.26 9.51 -13.71
N CYS A 8 -0.33 10.05 -12.64
CA CYS A 8 -0.10 11.41 -12.18
C CYS A 8 1.17 11.50 -11.31
N TYR A 9 1.77 12.70 -11.19
CA TYR A 9 2.96 12.89 -10.34
C TYR A 9 2.74 12.42 -8.90
N SER A 10 1.61 12.78 -8.29
CA SER A 10 1.25 12.33 -6.93
C SER A 10 1.02 10.83 -6.83
N CYS A 11 0.59 10.18 -7.91
CA CYS A 11 0.41 8.73 -8.00
C CYS A 11 1.77 8.02 -8.00
N ILE A 12 2.75 8.57 -8.73
CA ILE A 12 4.12 8.05 -8.76
C ILE A 12 4.75 8.24 -7.38
N TYR A 13 4.65 9.45 -6.83
CA TYR A 13 5.15 9.78 -5.50
C TYR A 13 4.60 8.84 -4.43
N ALA A 14 3.29 8.56 -4.44
CA ALA A 14 2.68 7.65 -3.47
C ALA A 14 3.20 6.21 -3.60
N GLU A 15 3.39 5.69 -4.83
CA GLU A 15 3.96 4.35 -5.00
C GLU A 15 5.41 4.29 -4.54
N GLU A 16 6.25 5.22 -5.02
CA GLU A 16 7.68 5.24 -4.73
C GLU A 16 7.93 5.46 -3.24
N GLY A 17 7.21 6.40 -2.62
CA GLY A 17 7.29 6.64 -1.18
C GLY A 17 6.86 5.42 -0.37
N THR A 18 5.83 4.69 -0.82
CA THR A 18 5.40 3.46 -0.13
C THR A 18 6.47 2.38 -0.26
N ARG A 19 6.95 2.13 -1.47
CA ARG A 19 8.02 1.16 -1.76
C ARG A 19 9.26 1.45 -0.91
N TYR A 20 9.72 2.69 -0.93
CA TYR A 20 10.88 3.14 -0.16
C TYR A 20 10.68 2.92 1.35
N THR A 21 9.50 3.24 1.90
CA THR A 21 9.19 3.02 3.31
C THR A 21 9.28 1.54 3.68
N VAL A 22 8.70 0.68 2.85
CA VAL A 22 8.67 -0.77 3.08
C VAL A 22 10.09 -1.35 3.01
N GLU A 23 10.86 -0.99 1.98
CA GLU A 23 12.25 -1.44 1.80
C GLU A 23 13.20 -0.93 2.89
N THR A 24 12.96 0.28 3.42
CA THR A 24 13.84 0.90 4.43
C THR A 24 13.57 0.38 5.84
N TYR A 25 12.30 0.25 6.23
CA TYR A 25 11.93 -0.02 7.62
C TYR A 25 11.45 -1.45 7.89
N PHE A 26 11.12 -2.21 6.86
CA PHE A 26 10.56 -3.56 6.97
C PHE A 26 11.35 -4.56 6.13
N ALA A 27 12.66 -4.36 5.99
CA ALA A 27 13.53 -5.20 5.18
C ALA A 27 13.52 -6.68 5.63
N ASP A 28 13.48 -6.93 6.94
CA ASP A 28 13.44 -8.28 7.49
C ASP A 28 12.07 -8.95 7.27
N GLU A 29 10.97 -8.19 7.43
CA GLU A 29 9.62 -8.65 7.12
C GLU A 29 9.41 -8.90 5.62
N LEU A 30 10.02 -8.08 4.76
CA LEU A 30 10.07 -8.31 3.31
C LEU A 30 10.85 -9.59 3.00
N ALA A 31 12.04 -9.75 3.57
CA ALA A 31 12.91 -10.91 3.31
C ALA A 31 12.25 -12.22 3.79
N SER A 32 11.47 -12.17 4.86
CA SER A 32 10.71 -13.31 5.37
C SER A 32 9.36 -13.54 4.66
N GLY A 33 8.91 -12.59 3.83
CA GLY A 33 7.59 -12.63 3.18
C GLY A 33 6.43 -12.31 4.12
N LYS A 34 6.70 -11.84 5.34
CA LYS A 34 5.68 -11.40 6.30
C LYS A 34 5.00 -10.11 5.86
N VAL A 35 5.74 -9.25 5.16
CA VAL A 35 5.22 -8.07 4.46
C VAL A 35 5.54 -8.24 2.99
N THR A 36 4.59 -7.92 2.12
CA THR A 36 4.80 -7.83 0.67
C THR A 36 4.35 -6.46 0.19
N PHE A 37 5.00 -5.96 -0.86
CA PHE A 37 4.58 -4.75 -1.54
C PHE A 37 4.37 -5.06 -3.02
N GLU A 38 3.14 -4.85 -3.49
CA GLU A 38 2.75 -5.08 -4.87
C GLU A 38 2.10 -3.82 -5.44
N ALA A 39 2.26 -3.59 -6.74
CA ALA A 39 1.62 -2.53 -7.48
C ALA A 39 0.80 -3.13 -8.63
N PHE A 40 -0.46 -2.73 -8.75
CA PHE A 40 -1.40 -3.25 -9.76
C PHE A 40 -2.01 -2.10 -10.56
N ASP A 41 -2.06 -2.29 -11.88
CA ASP A 41 -2.85 -1.42 -12.77
C ASP A 41 -4.33 -1.84 -12.69
N VAL A 42 -5.21 -0.92 -12.30
CA VAL A 42 -6.65 -1.17 -12.18
C VAL A 42 -7.35 -1.33 -13.53
N GLU A 43 -6.71 -0.89 -14.62
CA GLU A 43 -7.25 -0.99 -15.98
C GLU A 43 -6.81 -2.28 -16.69
N ASP A 44 -5.84 -3.00 -16.12
CA ASP A 44 -5.40 -4.29 -16.62
C ASP A 44 -6.39 -5.41 -16.23
N LYS A 45 -6.85 -6.15 -17.25
CA LYS A 45 -7.80 -7.25 -17.09
C LYS A 45 -7.21 -8.42 -16.29
N GLU A 46 -5.90 -8.61 -16.33
CA GLU A 46 -5.23 -9.65 -15.54
C GLU A 46 -5.36 -9.37 -14.03
N ASN A 47 -5.48 -8.10 -13.65
CA ASN A 47 -5.64 -7.66 -12.27
C ASN A 47 -7.11 -7.61 -11.81
N ALA A 48 -8.08 -7.92 -12.67
CA ALA A 48 -9.51 -7.73 -12.35
C ALA A 48 -9.95 -8.42 -11.05
N THR A 49 -9.44 -9.62 -10.77
CA THR A 49 -9.77 -10.36 -9.54
C THR A 49 -9.26 -9.62 -8.29
N ILE A 50 -8.00 -9.16 -8.30
CA ILE A 50 -7.40 -8.47 -7.15
C ILE A 50 -7.99 -7.06 -6.98
N VAL A 51 -8.25 -6.36 -8.08
CA VAL A 51 -8.90 -5.05 -8.10
C VAL A 51 -10.29 -5.11 -7.48
N ASN A 52 -11.10 -6.09 -7.88
CA ASN A 52 -12.43 -6.31 -7.30
C ASN A 52 -12.37 -6.69 -5.81
N LYS A 53 -11.41 -7.54 -5.41
CA LYS A 53 -11.21 -7.91 -3.99
C LYS A 53 -10.96 -6.70 -3.10
N TYR A 54 -10.18 -5.74 -3.58
CA TYR A 54 -9.82 -4.53 -2.83
C TYR A 54 -10.80 -3.36 -3.07
N GLY A 55 -11.73 -3.48 -4.01
CA GLY A 55 -12.63 -2.39 -4.38
C GLY A 55 -11.89 -1.16 -4.94
N ALA A 56 -10.73 -1.37 -5.56
CA ALA A 56 -9.90 -0.29 -6.07
C ALA A 56 -10.45 0.24 -7.41
N PHE A 57 -10.83 1.51 -7.47
CA PHE A 57 -11.31 2.15 -8.71
C PHE A 57 -10.34 3.20 -9.26
N THR A 58 -9.48 3.73 -8.40
CA THR A 58 -8.52 4.79 -8.72
C THR A 58 -7.16 4.45 -8.11
N SER A 59 -6.20 5.35 -8.30
CA SER A 59 -4.92 5.24 -7.61
C SER A 59 -5.14 5.33 -6.09
N SER A 60 -4.81 4.27 -5.36
CA SER A 60 -5.10 4.11 -3.93
C SER A 60 -4.08 3.19 -3.27
N LEU A 61 -3.68 3.51 -2.04
CA LEU A 61 -2.88 2.63 -1.20
C LEU A 61 -3.81 1.84 -0.28
N PHE A 62 -3.64 0.52 -0.25
CA PHE A 62 -4.32 -0.35 0.69
C PHE A 62 -3.30 -1.16 1.47
N ILE A 63 -3.65 -1.46 2.72
CA ILE A 63 -2.97 -2.46 3.54
C ILE A 63 -3.97 -3.59 3.77
N ASN A 64 -3.51 -4.82 3.53
CA ASN A 64 -4.28 -6.01 3.82
C ASN A 64 -3.57 -6.82 4.88
N THR A 65 -4.21 -7.02 6.03
CA THR A 65 -3.71 -7.90 7.09
C THR A 65 -4.43 -9.23 6.98
N ILE A 66 -3.69 -10.32 6.80
CA ILE A 66 -4.27 -11.67 6.79
C ILE A 66 -4.18 -12.26 8.19
N ARG A 67 -5.33 -12.52 8.83
CA ARG A 67 -5.41 -13.16 10.15
C ARG A 67 -6.30 -14.39 10.05
N ASP A 68 -5.78 -15.55 10.46
CA ASP A 68 -6.48 -16.83 10.39
C ASP A 68 -7.08 -17.12 8.99
N GLY A 69 -6.36 -16.71 7.94
CA GLY A 69 -6.79 -16.86 6.54
C GLY A 69 -7.86 -15.86 6.08
N THR A 70 -8.24 -14.89 6.93
CA THR A 70 -9.20 -13.84 6.60
C THR A 70 -8.48 -12.54 6.27
N ASP A 71 -8.84 -11.92 5.14
CA ASP A 71 -8.34 -10.61 4.72
C ASP A 71 -8.99 -9.48 5.51
N HIS A 72 -8.17 -8.54 5.98
CA HIS A 72 -8.58 -7.28 6.59
C HIS A 72 -7.99 -6.13 5.77
N ILE A 73 -8.76 -5.65 4.81
CA ILE A 73 -8.34 -4.66 3.81
C ILE A 73 -8.77 -3.26 4.25
N GLU A 74 -7.81 -2.35 4.34
CA GLU A 74 -8.05 -0.94 4.65
C GLU A 74 -7.36 -0.03 3.63
N GLU A 75 -8.06 1.02 3.18
CA GLU A 75 -7.46 2.08 2.38
C GLU A 75 -6.71 3.07 3.28
N VAL A 76 -5.48 3.41 2.90
CA VAL A 76 -4.66 4.41 3.59
C VAL A 76 -4.83 5.75 2.88
N THR A 77 -5.88 6.49 3.21
CA THR A 77 -6.19 7.78 2.58
C THR A 77 -5.34 8.95 3.11
N ASP A 78 -4.78 8.80 4.31
CA ASP A 78 -4.02 9.85 4.99
C ASP A 78 -2.79 10.34 4.21
N ILE A 79 -2.19 9.47 3.38
CA ILE A 79 -1.01 9.78 2.57
C ILE A 79 -1.26 10.94 1.59
N TRP A 80 -2.50 11.14 1.15
CA TRP A 80 -2.85 12.16 0.16
C TRP A 80 -2.70 13.57 0.72
N PHE A 81 -2.77 13.75 2.04
CA PHE A 81 -2.61 15.05 2.70
C PHE A 81 -1.14 15.47 2.89
N VAL A 82 -0.20 14.55 2.70
CA VAL A 82 1.23 14.74 2.97
C VAL A 82 2.10 14.51 1.73
N LEU A 83 1.52 14.55 0.53
CA LEU A 83 2.28 14.46 -0.72
C LEU A 83 3.36 15.56 -0.78
N GLY A 84 4.59 15.15 -1.13
CA GLY A 84 5.77 16.03 -1.15
C GLY A 84 6.39 16.30 0.22
N LYS A 85 5.92 15.64 1.28
CA LYS A 85 6.49 15.69 2.63
C LYS A 85 7.00 14.30 3.01
N ASP A 86 8.19 13.95 2.54
CA ASP A 86 8.72 12.58 2.59
C ASP A 86 8.68 11.97 3.99
N GLU A 87 9.18 12.69 5.00
CA GLU A 87 9.18 12.20 6.39
C GLU A 87 7.77 11.91 6.92
N ALA A 88 6.81 12.81 6.66
CA ALA A 88 5.43 12.64 7.11
C ALA A 88 4.73 11.50 6.35
N PHE A 89 5.02 11.36 5.06
CA PHE A 89 4.51 10.26 4.24
C PHE A 89 5.01 8.91 4.76
N MET A 90 6.32 8.78 4.96
CA MET A 90 6.95 7.57 5.46
C MET A 90 6.41 7.20 6.85
N GLU A 91 6.27 8.17 7.75
CA GLU A 91 5.76 7.92 9.09
C GLU A 91 4.32 7.39 9.09
N ILE A 92 3.45 7.93 8.21
CA ILE A 92 2.07 7.41 8.05
C ILE A 92 2.09 5.95 7.58
N VAL A 93 2.82 5.65 6.50
CA VAL A 93 2.87 4.30 5.94
C VAL A 93 3.47 3.31 6.94
N LYS A 94 4.60 3.68 7.55
CA LYS A 94 5.28 2.87 8.57
C LYS A 94 4.36 2.58 9.75
N SER A 95 3.75 3.61 10.34
CA SER A 95 2.84 3.45 11.48
C SER A 95 1.68 2.52 11.17
N LYS A 96 1.09 2.60 9.97
CA LYS A 96 -0.01 1.71 9.57
C LYS A 96 0.43 0.25 9.44
N ILE A 97 1.62 0.01 8.88
CA ILE A 97 2.19 -1.35 8.77
C ILE A 97 2.51 -1.91 10.16
N GLU A 98 3.16 -1.12 11.04
CA GLU A 98 3.48 -1.57 12.40
C GLU A 98 2.23 -1.96 13.19
N ARG A 99 1.16 -1.16 13.12
CA ARG A 99 -0.13 -1.48 13.75
C ARG A 99 -0.73 -2.76 13.19
N SER A 100 -0.68 -2.94 11.87
CA SER A 100 -1.16 -4.15 11.20
C SER A 100 -0.41 -5.40 11.69
N LEU A 101 0.93 -5.31 11.81
CA LEU A 101 1.79 -6.38 12.31
C LEU A 101 1.56 -6.71 13.79
N LYS A 102 1.12 -5.74 14.60
CA LYS A 102 0.74 -5.92 16.01
C LYS A 102 -0.69 -6.45 16.20
N GLY A 103 -1.50 -6.50 15.14
CA GLY A 103 -2.89 -6.90 15.22
C GLY A 103 -3.87 -5.78 15.61
N GLU A 104 -3.46 -4.50 15.48
CA GLU A 104 -4.21 -3.31 15.91
C GLU A 104 -4.95 -2.59 14.75
N GLY A 105 -5.16 -3.32 13.66
CA GLY A 105 -5.94 -2.91 12.47
C GLY A 105 -7.25 -3.66 12.40
#